data_AF-A0A3R7V4F5-F1
#
_entry.id   AF-A0A3R7V4F5-F1
#
_cell.length_a   1.000
_cell.length_b   1.000
_cell.length_c   1.000
_cell.angle_alpha   90.00
_cell.angle_beta   90.00
_cell.angle_gamma   90.00
#
_symmetry.space_group_name_H-M   'P 1'
#
loop_
_entity.id
_entity.type
_entity.pdbx_description
1 polymer ?
#
loop_
_entity_poly.entity_id
_entity_poly.type
_entity_poly.pdbx_seq_one_letter_code
_entity_poly.pdbx_strand_id
1 'polypeptide(L)'
;MRRTYLVFAVASLAACAAPTQAPTFDRLVFALNDSVQAGFQVLIGDSVWVIDNGGEVIQLDRIGHNALRVPVFNGSLTLNTENTGQWTDSLRPATENNAYQVPFFLTQSTSATASQTIDGCWDVWFGEGSAQQEGVANAQLDLRFTGGRLEGTMRTPTGDYRYLSGQLDGNELTLQTFDGAHLFYFRATRTDDAWADGHFYSGNHYHTTWSAAPAEPWNSSVALDQLKPPVDSLFVRLIDEGGNPYERSLLPKEGRVTVLDVLGTWCPNCMDEVRLLAALPMRQVDQLSVAFERPDSAAEAYGRLNDFKSEMGVGWDVVLGGKANKQVAADAFPFLDRIISFPTTLFIQHDGTVHVHSGFNGPATGTAYEAEVAAFKRYAAPVISLESR
;
A
#
# COMPACT_ATOMS: atom_id res chain seq x y z
N MET A 1 19.90 -90.40 -18.24
CA MET A 1 19.30 -89.20 -18.86
C MET A 1 18.44 -88.47 -17.84
N ARG A 2 18.93 -87.37 -17.26
CA ARG A 2 18.11 -86.25 -16.74
C ARG A 2 19.07 -85.06 -16.58
N ARG A 3 18.76 -83.99 -17.32
CA ARG A 3 19.60 -82.81 -17.55
C ARG A 3 19.60 -81.91 -16.32
N THR A 4 20.77 -81.56 -15.82
CA THR A 4 20.97 -80.47 -14.87
C THR A 4 21.08 -79.17 -15.67
N TYR A 5 20.13 -78.25 -15.50
CA TYR A 5 20.20 -76.92 -16.10
C TYR A 5 20.92 -75.96 -15.14
N LEU A 6 22.07 -75.46 -15.59
CA LEU A 6 22.78 -74.34 -14.99
C LEU A 6 22.05 -73.04 -15.39
N VAL A 7 21.56 -72.27 -14.43
CA VAL A 7 21.02 -70.93 -14.69
C VAL A 7 22.07 -69.90 -14.25
N PHE A 8 22.65 -69.20 -15.22
CA PHE A 8 23.43 -67.98 -15.00
C PHE A 8 22.46 -66.83 -14.70
N ALA A 9 22.57 -66.23 -13.51
CA ALA A 9 21.91 -64.97 -13.20
C ALA A 9 22.89 -63.81 -13.50
N VAL A 10 22.55 -62.98 -14.48
CA VAL A 10 23.24 -61.74 -14.80
C VAL A 10 22.42 -60.56 -14.28
N ALA A 11 23.13 -59.73 -13.50
CA ALA A 11 22.91 -58.38 -12.97
C ALA A 11 21.68 -57.54 -13.39
N SER A 12 21.18 -56.78 -12.40
CA SER A 12 20.91 -55.35 -12.57
C SER A 12 21.03 -54.61 -11.23
N LEU A 13 22.17 -53.94 -11.02
CA LEU A 13 22.32 -52.89 -10.01
C LEU A 13 21.62 -51.64 -10.53
N ALA A 14 20.34 -51.48 -10.22
CA ALA A 14 19.66 -50.21 -10.37
C ALA A 14 20.10 -49.30 -9.23
N ALA A 15 21.02 -48.37 -9.51
CA ALA A 15 21.29 -47.25 -8.63
C ALA A 15 20.06 -46.33 -8.66
N CYS A 16 19.20 -46.42 -7.65
CA CYS A 16 18.20 -45.40 -7.39
C CYS A 16 18.93 -44.11 -6.97
N ALA A 17 19.18 -43.21 -7.92
CA ALA A 17 19.41 -41.81 -7.58
C ALA A 17 18.13 -41.31 -6.91
N ALA A 18 18.24 -40.92 -5.63
CA ALA A 18 17.17 -40.16 -4.98
C ALA A 18 16.88 -38.92 -5.83
N PRO A 19 15.61 -38.55 -6.06
CA PRO A 19 15.31 -37.31 -6.76
C PRO A 19 15.97 -36.17 -5.98
N THR A 20 16.86 -35.44 -6.65
CA THR A 20 17.43 -34.20 -6.14
C THR A 20 16.24 -33.31 -5.80
N GLN A 21 15.99 -33.11 -4.51
CA GLN A 21 14.93 -32.21 -4.05
C GLN A 21 15.23 -30.85 -4.66
N ALA A 22 14.34 -30.35 -5.51
CA ALA A 22 14.51 -29.04 -6.13
C ALA A 22 14.78 -28.00 -5.02
N PRO A 23 15.66 -27.01 -5.27
CA PRO A 23 15.97 -26.01 -4.27
C PRO A 23 14.66 -25.34 -3.82
N THR A 24 14.34 -25.46 -2.53
CA THR A 24 13.19 -24.78 -1.94
C THR A 24 13.62 -23.35 -1.63
N PHE A 25 13.24 -22.40 -2.48
CA PHE A 25 13.41 -20.98 -2.19
C PHE A 25 12.34 -20.53 -1.19
N ASP A 26 12.74 -19.73 -0.21
CA ASP A 26 11.85 -19.20 0.83
C ASP A 26 12.01 -17.67 1.01
N ARG A 27 12.84 -17.03 0.18
CA ARG A 27 13.12 -15.61 0.23
C ARG A 27 13.11 -14.98 -1.17
N LEU A 28 12.33 -13.92 -1.32
CA LEU A 28 12.26 -13.05 -2.50
C LEU A 28 13.08 -11.79 -2.23
N VAL A 29 14.07 -11.51 -3.07
CA VAL A 29 14.98 -10.37 -2.87
C VAL A 29 14.96 -9.46 -4.10
N PHE A 30 14.56 -8.20 -3.90
CA PHE A 30 14.64 -7.15 -4.91
C PHE A 30 16.00 -6.45 -4.86
N ALA A 31 16.62 -6.24 -6.02
CA ALA A 31 17.86 -5.49 -6.16
C ALA A 31 17.54 -4.03 -6.50
N LEU A 32 17.69 -3.14 -5.51
CA LEU A 32 17.39 -1.70 -5.66
C LEU A 32 18.57 -0.97 -6.31
N ASN A 33 19.79 -1.43 -6.06
CA ASN A 33 21.01 -1.07 -6.77
C ASN A 33 22.09 -2.15 -6.52
N ASP A 34 23.33 -1.90 -6.94
CA ASP A 34 24.45 -2.85 -6.81
C ASP A 34 24.78 -3.26 -5.36
N SER A 35 24.33 -2.47 -4.36
CA SER A 35 24.69 -2.64 -2.95
C SER A 35 23.49 -2.75 -1.99
N VAL A 36 22.27 -2.44 -2.45
CA VAL A 36 21.07 -2.37 -1.61
C VAL A 36 20.02 -3.33 -2.13
N GLN A 37 19.51 -4.15 -1.22
CA GLN A 37 18.54 -5.19 -1.49
C GLN A 37 17.42 -5.16 -0.44
N ALA A 38 16.18 -5.35 -0.87
CA ALA A 38 15.03 -5.53 0.01
C ALA A 38 14.53 -6.97 -0.10
N GLY A 39 14.47 -7.70 1.02
CA GLY A 39 14.29 -9.15 1.01
C GLY A 39 13.16 -9.63 1.91
N PHE A 40 12.16 -10.30 1.34
CA PHE A 40 10.94 -10.72 2.01
C PHE A 40 10.87 -12.24 2.10
N GLN A 41 10.28 -12.77 3.17
CA GLN A 41 9.94 -14.18 3.21
C GLN A 41 8.82 -14.47 2.21
N VAL A 42 8.93 -15.57 1.50
CA VAL A 42 7.93 -15.97 0.50
C VAL A 42 7.64 -17.46 0.59
N LEU A 43 6.36 -17.82 0.57
CA LEU A 43 5.91 -19.18 0.35
C LEU A 43 5.58 -19.36 -1.12
N ILE A 44 6.23 -20.32 -1.77
CA ILE A 44 6.11 -20.57 -3.20
C ILE A 44 5.27 -21.82 -3.43
N GLY A 45 4.07 -21.64 -3.98
CA GLY A 45 3.22 -22.70 -4.50
C GLY A 45 3.11 -22.67 -6.03
N ASP A 46 2.47 -23.71 -6.58
CA ASP A 46 2.31 -23.86 -8.03
C ASP A 46 1.47 -22.74 -8.65
N SER A 47 0.36 -22.36 -8.02
CA SER A 47 -0.57 -21.34 -8.54
C SER A 47 -0.50 -20.01 -7.81
N VAL A 48 0.08 -19.99 -6.60
CA VAL A 48 0.04 -18.84 -5.71
C VAL A 48 1.38 -18.71 -5.00
N TRP A 49 1.92 -17.48 -4.94
CA TRP A 49 2.98 -17.13 -4.00
C TRP A 49 2.43 -16.25 -2.90
N VAL A 50 2.99 -16.35 -1.71
CA VAL A 50 2.56 -15.57 -0.55
C VAL A 50 3.77 -14.86 0.03
N ILE A 51 3.81 -13.55 -0.08
CA ILE A 51 4.86 -12.70 0.50
C ILE A 51 4.43 -12.29 1.91
N ASP A 52 5.32 -12.48 2.87
CA ASP A 52 5.20 -11.89 4.20
C ASP A 52 5.80 -10.47 4.17
N ASN A 53 4.94 -9.47 4.31
CA ASN A 53 5.30 -8.05 4.36
C ASN A 53 5.17 -7.48 5.79
N GLY A 54 5.46 -8.31 6.80
CA GLY A 54 5.35 -7.92 8.21
C GLY A 54 3.91 -7.95 8.69
N GLY A 55 3.33 -6.77 8.92
CA GLY A 55 1.94 -6.64 9.40
C GLY A 55 0.87 -7.02 8.35
N GLU A 56 1.27 -7.33 7.12
CA GLU A 56 0.38 -7.85 6.09
C GLU A 56 0.99 -9.01 5.31
N VAL A 57 0.11 -9.76 4.64
CA VAL A 57 0.46 -10.88 3.77
C VAL A 57 -0.09 -10.60 2.38
N ILE A 58 0.74 -10.77 1.36
CA ILE A 58 0.40 -10.45 -0.03
C ILE A 58 0.36 -11.72 -0.85
N GLN A 59 -0.83 -12.03 -1.36
CA GLN A 59 -1.04 -13.15 -2.25
C GLN A 59 -0.80 -12.73 -3.70
N LEU A 60 0.09 -13.44 -4.40
CA LEU A 60 0.35 -13.27 -5.82
C LEU A 60 -0.22 -14.45 -6.59
N ASP A 61 -1.13 -14.19 -7.52
CA ASP A 61 -1.77 -15.23 -8.33
C ASP A 61 -1.01 -15.44 -9.63
N ARG A 62 -0.75 -16.70 -10.01
CA ARG A 62 -0.13 -17.02 -11.30
C ARG A 62 -1.09 -16.69 -12.45
N ILE A 63 -0.62 -15.86 -13.40
CA ILE A 63 -1.38 -15.41 -14.58
C ILE A 63 -0.78 -15.90 -15.91
N GLY A 64 0.26 -16.72 -15.86
CA GLY A 64 0.89 -17.33 -17.02
C GLY A 64 1.96 -18.35 -16.61
N HIS A 65 2.72 -18.85 -17.58
CA HIS A 65 3.78 -19.83 -17.30
C HIS A 65 4.83 -19.26 -16.32
N ASN A 66 5.21 -17.99 -16.51
CA ASN A 66 6.30 -17.34 -15.76
C ASN A 66 5.89 -16.05 -15.05
N ALA A 67 4.60 -15.72 -14.96
CA ALA A 67 4.15 -14.44 -14.42
C ALA A 67 3.16 -14.63 -13.26
N LEU A 68 3.31 -13.81 -12.23
CA LEU A 68 2.38 -13.66 -11.11
C LEU A 68 1.86 -12.23 -11.05
N ARG A 69 0.56 -12.07 -10.84
CA ARG A 69 -0.08 -10.78 -10.61
C ARG A 69 0.19 -10.33 -9.18
N VAL A 70 0.63 -9.08 -9.03
CA VAL A 70 0.66 -8.38 -7.76
C VAL A 70 -0.71 -7.71 -7.57
N PRO A 71 -1.42 -7.98 -6.46
CA PRO A 71 -2.79 -7.55 -6.31
C PRO A 71 -2.89 -6.03 -6.16
N VAL A 72 -4.08 -5.53 -6.47
CA VAL A 72 -4.48 -4.13 -6.38
C VAL A 72 -3.74 -3.26 -7.37
N PHE A 73 -2.42 -3.11 -7.36
CA PHE A 73 -1.73 -2.06 -8.11
C PHE A 73 -1.33 -2.43 -9.55
N ASN A 74 -2.08 -3.34 -10.19
CA ASN A 74 -1.87 -3.78 -11.58
C ASN A 74 -0.43 -4.20 -11.91
N GLY A 75 0.32 -4.65 -10.90
CA GLY A 75 1.73 -5.03 -11.01
C GLY A 75 1.91 -6.51 -11.33
N SER A 76 3.14 -6.91 -11.66
CA SER A 76 3.46 -8.33 -11.85
C SER A 76 4.89 -8.68 -11.46
N LEU A 77 5.11 -9.92 -11.03
CA LEU A 77 6.43 -10.56 -10.98
C LEU A 77 6.56 -11.48 -12.18
N THR A 78 7.53 -11.23 -13.06
CA THR A 78 7.82 -12.07 -14.23
C THR A 78 9.18 -12.75 -14.06
N LEU A 79 9.19 -14.07 -14.10
CA LEU A 79 10.38 -14.91 -14.06
C LEU A 79 11.08 -14.95 -15.42
N ASN A 80 12.38 -14.68 -15.41
CA ASN A 80 13.29 -14.82 -16.55
C ASN A 80 14.01 -16.17 -16.52
N THR A 81 14.33 -16.64 -15.31
CA THR A 81 14.87 -17.98 -15.03
C THR A 81 14.04 -18.64 -13.91
N GLU A 82 14.45 -19.83 -13.45
CA GLU A 82 13.82 -20.50 -12.31
C GLU A 82 13.87 -19.72 -10.99
N ASN A 83 14.84 -18.80 -10.86
CA ASN A 83 15.09 -18.07 -9.61
C ASN A 83 15.38 -16.58 -9.80
N THR A 84 15.24 -16.02 -11.00
CA THR A 84 15.43 -14.58 -11.24
C THR A 84 14.31 -14.02 -12.10
N GLY A 85 14.01 -12.75 -11.92
CA GLY A 85 12.92 -12.08 -12.63
C GLY A 85 12.92 -10.57 -12.46
N GLN A 86 11.80 -9.98 -12.85
CA GLN A 86 11.52 -8.55 -12.76
C GLN A 86 10.16 -8.32 -12.12
N TRP A 87 10.09 -7.42 -11.16
CA TRP A 87 8.83 -6.80 -10.76
C TRP A 87 8.53 -5.64 -11.70
N THR A 88 7.29 -5.53 -12.17
CA THR A 88 6.79 -4.39 -12.94
C THR A 88 5.68 -3.70 -12.16
N ASP A 89 5.84 -2.39 -11.92
CA ASP A 89 4.76 -1.50 -11.46
C ASP A 89 4.16 -0.83 -12.69
N SER A 90 3.02 -1.34 -13.14
CA SER A 90 2.34 -0.86 -14.36
C SER A 90 1.62 0.47 -14.16
N LEU A 91 1.42 0.89 -12.91
CA LEU A 91 0.75 2.16 -12.62
C LEU A 91 1.73 3.31 -12.54
N ARG A 92 3.01 3.07 -12.26
CA ARG A 92 4.04 4.10 -12.32
C ARG A 92 4.20 4.65 -13.74
N PRO A 93 4.29 5.98 -13.92
CA PRO A 93 4.57 6.56 -15.23
C PRO A 93 5.80 5.90 -15.85
N ALA A 94 5.67 5.45 -17.10
CA ALA A 94 6.79 4.89 -17.82
C ALA A 94 7.93 5.93 -17.93
N THR A 95 9.16 5.44 -17.88
CA THR A 95 10.31 6.25 -18.32
C THR A 95 10.27 6.40 -19.84
N GLU A 96 11.06 7.31 -20.42
CA GLU A 96 11.07 7.62 -21.86
C GLU A 96 11.10 6.39 -22.79
N ASN A 97 11.56 5.22 -22.31
CA ASN A 97 11.67 4.03 -23.15
C ASN A 97 11.08 2.72 -22.57
N ASN A 98 10.63 2.65 -21.31
CA ASN A 98 10.14 1.37 -20.73
C ASN A 98 9.26 1.55 -19.49
N ALA A 99 8.45 0.52 -19.21
CA ALA A 99 7.76 0.33 -17.93
C ALA A 99 8.76 0.31 -16.76
N TYR A 100 8.32 0.74 -15.59
CA TYR A 100 9.15 0.70 -14.39
C TYR A 100 9.35 -0.73 -13.90
N GLN A 101 10.62 -1.15 -13.75
CA GLN A 101 10.96 -2.50 -13.34
C GLN A 101 12.07 -2.55 -12.29
N VAL A 102 11.99 -3.53 -11.40
CA VAL A 102 13.03 -3.83 -10.40
C VAL A 102 13.41 -5.32 -10.49
N PRO A 103 14.71 -5.63 -10.67
CA PRO A 103 15.17 -7.01 -10.69
C PRO A 103 14.95 -7.69 -9.34
N PHE A 104 14.60 -8.97 -9.38
CA PHE A 104 14.57 -9.80 -8.19
C PHE A 104 15.25 -11.16 -8.41
N PHE A 105 15.63 -11.79 -7.31
CA PHE A 105 16.05 -13.16 -7.28
C PHE A 105 15.50 -13.90 -6.06
N LEU A 106 15.38 -15.21 -6.20
CA LEU A 106 14.96 -16.13 -5.15
C LEU A 106 16.19 -16.76 -4.50
N THR A 107 16.18 -16.83 -3.18
CA THR A 107 17.24 -17.46 -2.40
C THR A 107 16.65 -18.25 -1.22
N GLN A 108 17.52 -19.01 -0.56
CA GLN A 108 17.24 -19.61 0.73
C GLN A 108 17.64 -18.64 1.83
N SER A 109 16.81 -18.57 2.87
CA SER A 109 17.09 -17.80 4.07
C SER A 109 18.31 -18.37 4.76
N THR A 110 19.30 -17.52 5.00
CA THR A 110 20.34 -17.80 5.99
C THR A 110 19.75 -17.62 7.39
N SER A 111 20.31 -18.27 8.41
CA SER A 111 19.88 -18.10 9.80
C SER A 111 19.73 -16.61 10.14
N ALA A 112 18.51 -16.18 10.45
CA ALA A 112 18.24 -14.80 10.79
C ALA A 112 18.88 -14.47 12.15
N THR A 113 19.61 -13.36 12.20
CA THR A 113 20.02 -12.76 13.48
C THR A 113 18.76 -12.30 14.21
N ALA A 114 18.63 -12.66 15.49
CA ALA A 114 17.50 -12.17 16.29
C ALA A 114 17.60 -10.64 16.40
N SER A 115 16.54 -9.93 15.99
CA SER A 115 16.47 -8.49 16.15
C SER A 115 16.46 -8.14 17.63
N GLN A 116 17.17 -7.06 17.98
CA GLN A 116 17.04 -6.45 19.29
C GLN A 116 15.64 -5.86 19.48
N THR A 117 15.21 -5.80 20.74
CA THR A 117 13.93 -5.20 21.13
C THR A 117 14.05 -3.68 21.13
N ILE A 118 13.14 -3.01 20.43
CA ILE A 118 13.03 -1.57 20.42
C ILE A 118 11.58 -1.17 20.13
N ASP A 119 11.07 -0.28 20.97
CA ASP A 119 9.77 0.37 20.82
C ASP A 119 9.99 1.88 20.94
N GLY A 120 9.24 2.69 20.21
CA GLY A 120 9.28 4.14 20.38
C GLY A 120 8.72 4.93 19.21
N CYS A 121 8.81 6.25 19.34
CA CYS A 121 8.43 7.23 18.34
C CYS A 121 9.60 8.22 18.16
N TRP A 122 9.90 8.57 16.91
CA TRP A 122 10.93 9.54 16.56
C TRP A 122 10.42 10.51 15.51
N ASP A 123 10.70 11.80 15.68
CA ASP A 123 10.55 12.79 14.62
C ASP A 123 11.63 12.54 13.56
N VAL A 124 11.26 12.58 12.27
CA VAL A 124 12.11 12.22 11.13
C VAL A 124 12.30 13.40 10.19
N TRP A 125 13.54 13.65 9.78
CA TRP A 125 13.91 14.63 8.76
C TRP A 125 14.52 13.94 7.55
N PHE A 126 14.05 14.26 6.35
CA PHE A 126 14.55 13.74 5.07
C PHE A 126 15.36 14.78 4.31
N GLY A 127 16.31 14.33 3.50
CA GLY A 127 17.01 15.14 2.51
C GLY A 127 18.08 16.06 3.07
N GLU A 128 18.33 17.16 2.36
CA GLU A 128 19.30 18.17 2.75
C GLU A 128 18.93 18.79 4.10
N GLY A 129 19.89 18.89 5.03
CA GLY A 129 19.65 19.35 6.40
C GLY A 129 19.16 18.25 7.36
N SER A 130 18.90 17.02 6.90
CA SER A 130 18.50 15.91 7.77
C SER A 130 19.53 15.63 8.88
N ALA A 131 20.83 15.67 8.58
CA ALA A 131 21.88 15.45 9.58
C ALA A 131 21.86 16.50 10.72
N GLN A 132 21.39 17.71 10.43
CA GLN A 132 21.25 18.81 11.38
C GLN A 132 19.85 18.92 11.98
N GLN A 133 18.90 18.08 11.54
CA GLN A 133 17.48 18.11 11.95
C GLN A 133 16.88 19.51 11.75
N GLU A 134 17.22 20.14 10.61
CA GLU A 134 16.79 21.51 10.32
C GLU A 134 15.29 21.60 9.99
N GLY A 135 14.61 22.57 10.61
CA GLY A 135 13.21 22.86 10.34
C GLY A 135 12.22 21.89 11.01
N VAL A 136 11.00 21.84 10.48
CA VAL A 136 9.94 20.96 10.98
C VAL A 136 10.16 19.56 10.44
N ALA A 137 10.07 18.57 11.31
CA ALA A 137 10.15 17.16 10.93
C ALA A 137 9.10 16.81 9.87
N ASN A 138 9.51 15.97 8.91
CA ASN A 138 8.69 15.58 7.75
C ASN A 138 7.73 14.44 8.07
N ALA A 139 8.11 13.58 9.04
CA ALA A 139 7.38 12.39 9.42
C ALA A 139 7.68 12.01 10.89
N GLN A 140 6.97 11.02 11.41
CA GLN A 140 7.34 10.29 12.63
C GLN A 140 7.52 8.81 12.33
N LEU A 141 8.62 8.23 12.78
CA LEU A 141 8.85 6.79 12.76
C LEU A 141 8.29 6.18 14.05
N ASP A 142 7.33 5.28 13.93
CA ASP A 142 6.90 4.43 15.03
C ASP A 142 7.55 3.06 14.87
N LEU A 143 8.18 2.55 15.94
CA LEU A 143 8.70 1.19 16.00
C LEU A 143 8.03 0.41 17.13
N ARG A 144 7.81 -0.88 16.85
CA ARG A 144 7.30 -1.84 17.81
C ARG A 144 7.94 -3.21 17.59
N PHE A 145 8.41 -3.82 18.66
CA PHE A 145 8.89 -5.20 18.68
C PHE A 145 7.81 -6.13 19.24
N THR A 146 7.21 -6.94 18.37
CA THR A 146 6.15 -7.90 18.76
C THR A 146 6.42 -9.26 18.13
N GLY A 147 6.25 -10.33 18.90
CA GLY A 147 6.37 -11.70 18.37
C GLY A 147 7.76 -12.05 17.81
N GLY A 148 8.82 -11.38 18.29
CA GLY A 148 10.17 -11.57 17.77
C GLY A 148 10.50 -10.79 16.50
N ARG A 149 9.60 -9.89 16.06
CA ARG A 149 9.73 -9.11 14.83
C ARG A 149 9.74 -7.62 15.16
N LEU A 150 10.58 -6.87 14.47
CA LEU A 150 10.53 -5.42 14.47
C LEU A 150 9.60 -4.96 13.36
N GLU A 151 8.57 -4.23 13.75
CA GLU A 151 7.55 -3.64 12.89
C GLU A 151 7.53 -2.13 13.09
N GLY A 152 7.00 -1.41 12.11
CA GLY A 152 6.84 0.03 12.23
C GLY A 152 6.11 0.65 11.06
N THR A 153 6.05 1.97 11.08
CA THR A 153 5.62 2.78 9.95
C THR A 153 6.20 4.18 10.05
N MET A 154 6.23 4.91 8.94
CA MET A 154 6.50 6.35 8.94
C MET A 154 5.19 7.08 8.74
N ARG A 155 4.70 7.75 9.79
CA ARG A 155 3.56 8.66 9.73
C ARG A 155 3.97 9.99 9.14
N THR A 156 3.20 10.48 8.20
CA THR A 156 3.32 11.81 7.59
C THR A 156 2.08 12.62 7.93
N PRO A 157 2.06 13.93 7.66
CA PRO A 157 0.89 14.75 7.92
C PRO A 157 -0.43 14.26 7.28
N THR A 158 -0.35 13.49 6.18
CA THR A 158 -1.53 13.10 5.38
C THR A 158 -1.73 11.58 5.26
N GLY A 159 -0.92 10.77 5.94
CA GLY A 159 -1.01 9.30 5.90
C GLY A 159 0.30 8.66 6.32
N ASP A 160 0.58 7.45 5.87
CA ASP A 160 1.73 6.68 6.34
C ASP A 160 2.35 5.77 5.27
N TYR A 161 3.55 5.26 5.55
CA TYR A 161 4.30 4.37 4.65
C TYR A 161 3.89 2.89 4.77
N ARG A 162 2.73 2.61 5.40
CA ARG A 162 2.20 1.27 5.65
C ARG A 162 3.17 0.43 6.46
N TYR A 163 3.00 -0.89 6.40
CA TYR A 163 3.73 -1.86 7.20
C TYR A 163 5.21 -1.87 6.82
N LEU A 164 6.05 -1.29 7.66
CA LEU A 164 7.49 -1.51 7.63
C LEU A 164 7.82 -2.69 8.53
N SER A 165 8.71 -3.56 8.06
CA SER A 165 9.26 -4.64 8.88
C SER A 165 10.76 -4.76 8.68
N GLY A 166 11.47 -5.27 9.69
CA GLY A 166 12.90 -5.47 9.57
C GLY A 166 13.55 -5.92 10.86
N GLN A 167 14.73 -5.38 11.14
CA GLN A 167 15.55 -5.80 12.27
C GLN A 167 16.47 -4.67 12.75
N LEU A 168 16.81 -4.73 14.03
CA LEU A 168 17.90 -3.99 14.65
C LEU A 168 19.03 -4.97 14.99
N ASP A 169 20.17 -4.83 14.34
CA ASP A 169 21.38 -5.64 14.57
C ASP A 169 22.53 -4.75 15.07
N GLY A 170 22.89 -4.89 16.34
CA GLY A 170 23.78 -3.95 17.01
C GLY A 170 23.17 -2.55 17.00
N ASN A 171 23.81 -1.61 16.30
CA ASN A 171 23.27 -0.25 16.13
C ASN A 171 22.62 -0.04 14.76
N GLU A 172 22.60 -1.04 13.88
CA GLU A 172 22.09 -0.88 12.52
C GLU A 172 20.62 -1.27 12.45
N LEU A 173 19.76 -0.28 12.20
CA LEU A 173 18.36 -0.49 11.88
C LEU A 173 18.21 -0.73 10.39
N THR A 174 17.40 -1.73 10.03
CA THR A 174 16.88 -1.91 8.67
C THR A 174 15.38 -2.10 8.73
N LEU A 175 14.66 -1.44 7.82
CA LEU A 175 13.22 -1.57 7.63
C LEU A 175 12.90 -1.60 6.15
N GLN A 176 11.84 -2.30 5.77
CA GLN A 176 11.46 -2.45 4.37
C GLN A 176 9.96 -2.74 4.25
N THR A 177 9.40 -2.44 3.09
CA THR A 177 8.03 -2.83 2.72
C THR A 177 7.94 -3.10 1.23
N PHE A 178 7.05 -4.01 0.86
CA PHE A 178 6.62 -4.23 -0.51
C PHE A 178 5.11 -4.43 -0.50
N ASP A 179 4.34 -3.47 -1.02
CA ASP A 179 2.86 -3.52 -1.07
C ASP A 179 2.31 -3.58 -2.51
N GLY A 180 3.19 -3.65 -3.50
CA GLY A 180 2.86 -3.64 -4.93
C GLY A 180 2.83 -2.27 -5.59
N ALA A 181 2.82 -1.18 -4.82
CA ALA A 181 3.05 0.19 -5.30
C ALA A 181 4.34 0.79 -4.70
N HIS A 182 4.64 0.43 -3.46
CA HIS A 182 5.87 0.75 -2.74
C HIS A 182 6.79 -0.46 -2.72
N LEU A 183 8.07 -0.18 -2.89
CA LEU A 183 9.18 -1.04 -2.52
C LEU A 183 10.17 -0.16 -1.76
N PHE A 184 10.02 -0.10 -0.44
CA PHE A 184 10.86 0.76 0.39
C PHE A 184 11.94 -0.02 1.11
N TYR A 185 13.08 0.62 1.26
CA TYR A 185 14.17 0.15 2.12
C TYR A 185 14.75 1.33 2.89
N PHE A 186 14.81 1.20 4.20
CA PHE A 186 15.41 2.14 5.12
C PHE A 186 16.56 1.46 5.86
N ARG A 187 17.63 2.22 6.08
CA ARG A 187 18.64 1.90 7.08
C ARG A 187 19.03 3.14 7.86
N ALA A 188 19.50 2.98 9.09
CA ALA A 188 20.12 4.02 9.90
C ALA A 188 20.95 3.41 11.03
N THR A 189 21.88 4.19 11.56
CA THR A 189 22.71 3.81 12.70
C THR A 189 22.20 4.50 13.96
N ARG A 190 21.96 3.73 15.02
CA ARG A 190 21.58 4.24 16.33
C ARG A 190 22.76 4.96 16.97
N THR A 191 22.52 6.20 17.37
CA THR A 191 23.45 7.02 18.15
C THR A 191 22.71 7.52 19.39
N ASP A 192 23.01 6.94 20.55
CA ASP A 192 22.23 7.07 21.78
C ASP A 192 20.76 6.66 21.56
N ASP A 193 19.81 7.59 21.68
CA ASP A 193 18.39 7.36 21.39
C ASP A 193 17.95 7.92 20.03
N ALA A 194 18.87 8.47 19.24
CA ALA A 194 18.61 9.01 17.91
C ALA A 194 19.04 8.05 16.78
N TRP A 195 18.56 8.33 15.57
CA TRP A 195 18.95 7.67 14.34
C TRP A 195 19.74 8.63 13.46
N ALA A 196 20.95 8.23 13.08
CA ALA A 196 21.86 8.98 12.23
C ALA A 196 22.25 8.15 10.99
N ASP A 197 22.91 8.80 10.02
CA ASP A 197 23.37 8.19 8.77
C ASP A 197 22.27 7.38 8.05
N GLY A 198 21.04 7.89 8.13
CA GLY A 198 19.89 7.24 7.56
C GLY A 198 19.87 7.33 6.04
N HIS A 199 19.46 6.24 5.40
CA HIS A 199 19.19 6.20 3.97
C HIS A 199 17.84 5.57 3.70
N PHE A 200 17.06 6.21 2.83
CA PHE A 200 15.77 5.73 2.34
C PHE A 200 15.86 5.53 0.82
N TYR A 201 15.45 4.35 0.36
CA TYR A 201 15.32 4.00 -1.04
C TYR A 201 13.85 3.68 -1.35
N SER A 202 13.33 4.26 -2.43
CA SER A 202 12.03 3.89 -3.01
C SER A 202 12.29 3.25 -4.37
N GLY A 203 12.26 1.92 -4.37
CA GLY A 203 12.70 1.07 -5.47
C GLY A 203 14.12 1.41 -5.91
N ASN A 204 14.39 1.25 -7.21
CA ASN A 204 15.66 1.58 -7.86
C ASN A 204 15.70 2.99 -8.49
N HIS A 205 14.75 3.88 -8.19
CA HIS A 205 14.64 5.20 -8.85
C HIS A 205 14.78 6.40 -7.91
N TYR A 206 14.62 6.21 -6.59
CA TYR A 206 14.68 7.30 -5.64
C TYR A 206 15.51 6.92 -4.41
N HIS A 207 16.30 7.88 -3.96
CA HIS A 207 17.13 7.79 -2.77
C HIS A 207 17.19 9.15 -2.07
N THR A 208 17.14 9.13 -0.74
CA THR A 208 17.38 10.31 0.09
C THR A 208 18.02 9.90 1.43
N THR A 209 18.68 10.84 2.10
CA THR A 209 19.17 10.66 3.47
C THR A 209 18.07 10.99 4.48
N TRP A 210 18.19 10.47 5.69
CA TRP A 210 17.32 10.83 6.80
C TRP A 210 18.04 10.75 8.15
N SER A 211 17.47 11.43 9.15
CA SER A 211 17.83 11.25 10.56
C SER A 211 16.56 11.32 11.39
N ALA A 212 16.62 10.89 12.65
CA ALA A 212 15.49 10.99 13.54
C ALA A 212 15.88 11.15 15.01
N ALA A 213 15.05 11.86 15.77
CA ALA A 213 15.24 12.13 17.19
C ALA A 213 14.01 11.67 17.99
N PRO A 214 14.18 11.17 19.22
CA PRO A 214 13.05 10.75 20.05
C PRO A 214 11.98 11.84 20.15
N ALA A 215 10.72 11.44 20.02
CA ALA A 215 9.59 12.35 20.06
C ALA A 215 8.36 11.70 20.68
N GLU A 216 7.44 12.52 21.17
CA GLU A 216 6.09 12.09 21.48
C GLU A 216 5.27 12.00 20.18
N PRO A 217 4.33 11.05 20.06
CA PRO A 217 3.45 10.98 18.91
C PRO A 217 2.68 12.30 18.71
N TRP A 218 2.72 12.82 17.48
CA TRP A 218 1.89 13.95 17.07
C TRP A 218 0.42 13.60 17.24
N ASN A 219 -0.39 14.61 17.54
CA ASN A 219 -1.82 14.49 17.31
C ASN A 219 -2.07 14.17 15.84
N SER A 220 -3.11 13.37 15.56
CA SER A 220 -3.48 13.08 14.17
C SER A 220 -3.61 14.38 13.38
N SER A 221 -2.83 14.48 12.31
CA SER A 221 -2.73 15.63 11.41
C SER A 221 -3.69 15.55 10.24
N VAL A 222 -4.42 14.44 10.13
CA VAL A 222 -5.49 14.28 9.15
C VAL A 222 -6.58 15.29 9.49
N ALA A 223 -6.75 16.26 8.59
CA ALA A 223 -7.60 17.41 8.83
C ALA A 223 -9.06 17.00 8.66
N LEU A 224 -9.86 17.33 9.67
CA LEU A 224 -11.31 17.26 9.60
C LEU A 224 -11.89 18.67 9.59
N ASP A 225 -12.39 19.08 8.43
CA ASP A 225 -13.08 20.35 8.26
C ASP A 225 -14.59 20.13 8.15
N GLN A 226 -15.37 21.15 8.51
CA GLN A 226 -16.82 21.16 8.31
C GLN A 226 -17.20 22.36 7.44
N LEU A 227 -17.97 22.09 6.39
CA LEU A 227 -18.48 23.08 5.45
C LEU A 227 -20.01 23.02 5.42
N LYS A 228 -20.64 24.16 5.11
CA LYS A 228 -22.07 24.23 4.80
C LYS A 228 -22.26 25.00 3.49
N PRO A 229 -21.92 24.37 2.35
CA PRO A 229 -22.02 25.02 1.05
C PRO A 229 -23.49 25.20 0.63
N PRO A 230 -23.76 26.05 -0.38
CA PRO A 230 -25.06 26.08 -1.05
C PRO A 230 -25.46 24.69 -1.56
N VAL A 231 -26.72 24.29 -1.37
CA VAL A 231 -27.17 22.94 -1.74
C VAL A 231 -27.06 22.67 -3.25
N ASP A 232 -27.21 23.70 -4.07
CA ASP A 232 -27.08 23.62 -5.53
C ASP A 232 -25.63 23.42 -6.01
N SER A 233 -24.63 23.64 -5.15
CA SER A 233 -23.23 23.31 -5.48
C SER A 233 -22.83 21.89 -5.09
N LEU A 234 -23.67 21.12 -4.38
CA LEU A 234 -23.41 19.75 -3.94
C LEU A 234 -23.55 18.73 -5.09
N PHE A 235 -22.64 18.82 -6.04
CA PHE A 235 -22.46 17.86 -7.13
C PHE A 235 -20.98 17.62 -7.41
N VAL A 236 -20.69 16.55 -8.15
CA VAL A 236 -19.36 16.24 -8.67
C VAL A 236 -19.39 16.17 -10.19
N ARG A 237 -18.35 16.70 -10.84
CA ARG A 237 -18.10 16.56 -12.28
C ARG A 237 -17.29 15.29 -12.55
N LEU A 238 -17.75 14.49 -13.49
CA LEU A 238 -17.24 13.16 -13.78
C LEU A 238 -17.05 12.97 -15.29
N ILE A 239 -16.35 11.92 -15.67
CA ILE A 239 -16.09 11.52 -17.06
C ILE A 239 -16.64 10.11 -17.25
N ASP A 240 -17.47 9.87 -18.26
CA ASP A 240 -18.01 8.54 -18.57
C ASP A 240 -17.00 7.65 -19.32
N GLU A 241 -17.34 6.38 -19.55
CA GLU A 241 -16.47 5.42 -20.28
C GLU A 241 -16.10 5.89 -21.71
N GLY A 242 -16.97 6.70 -22.33
CA GLY A 242 -16.75 7.29 -23.65
C GLY A 242 -15.92 8.57 -23.62
N GLY A 243 -15.53 9.06 -22.43
CA GLY A 243 -14.80 10.31 -22.27
C GLY A 243 -15.68 11.56 -22.21
N ASN A 244 -17.00 11.44 -22.11
CA ASN A 244 -17.91 12.58 -22.04
C ASN A 244 -18.09 13.07 -20.60
N PRO A 245 -18.09 14.40 -20.36
CA PRO A 245 -18.32 14.95 -19.05
C PRO A 245 -19.80 14.82 -18.63
N TYR A 246 -20.04 14.56 -17.36
CA TYR A 246 -21.37 14.61 -16.75
C TYR A 246 -21.30 15.05 -15.29
N GLU A 247 -22.45 15.37 -14.68
CA GLU A 247 -22.55 15.77 -13.29
C GLU A 247 -23.40 14.78 -12.50
N ARG A 248 -23.03 14.53 -11.25
CA ARG A 248 -23.79 13.70 -10.31
C ARG A 248 -24.05 14.47 -9.03
N SER A 249 -25.32 14.55 -8.64
CA SER A 249 -25.69 15.13 -7.34
C SER A 249 -25.14 14.29 -6.20
N LEU A 250 -24.65 14.98 -5.17
CA LEU A 250 -24.10 14.36 -3.97
C LEU A 250 -25.03 14.45 -2.76
N LEU A 251 -26.12 15.22 -2.86
CA LEU A 251 -27.07 15.39 -1.77
C LEU A 251 -27.88 14.08 -1.57
N PRO A 252 -27.77 13.42 -0.42
CA PRO A 252 -28.52 12.20 -0.17
C PRO A 252 -29.98 12.51 0.15
N LYS A 253 -30.84 11.47 0.14
CA LYS A 253 -32.22 11.59 0.63
C LYS A 253 -32.24 11.83 2.14
N GLU A 254 -33.35 12.36 2.65
CA GLU A 254 -33.57 12.54 4.09
C GLU A 254 -33.27 11.26 4.89
N GLY A 255 -32.56 11.41 6.01
CA GLY A 255 -32.13 10.29 6.86
C GLY A 255 -30.96 9.47 6.31
N ARG A 256 -30.30 9.90 5.24
CA ARG A 256 -29.12 9.25 4.67
C ARG A 256 -27.90 10.17 4.65
N VAL A 257 -26.72 9.56 4.44
CA VAL A 257 -25.43 10.21 4.25
C VAL A 257 -24.82 9.74 2.94
N THR A 258 -24.26 10.64 2.14
CA THR A 258 -23.35 10.24 1.06
C THR A 258 -21.93 10.18 1.63
N VAL A 259 -21.28 9.03 1.54
CA VAL A 259 -19.86 8.86 1.87
C VAL A 259 -19.10 8.69 0.58
N LEU A 260 -18.24 9.68 0.28
CA LEU A 260 -17.52 9.76 -0.98
C LEU A 260 -16.02 9.85 -0.72
N ASP A 261 -15.25 8.89 -1.23
CA ASP A 261 -13.79 8.95 -1.22
C ASP A 261 -13.24 9.45 -2.56
N VAL A 262 -12.42 10.51 -2.47
CA VAL A 262 -11.61 11.04 -3.56
C VAL A 262 -10.29 10.31 -3.54
N LEU A 263 -10.05 9.44 -4.53
CA LEU A 263 -8.95 8.48 -4.51
C LEU A 263 -8.14 8.46 -5.81
N GLY A 264 -7.05 7.71 -5.78
CA GLY A 264 -6.40 7.19 -6.97
C GLY A 264 -6.13 5.69 -6.78
N THR A 265 -6.38 4.87 -7.78
CA THR A 265 -6.16 3.40 -7.69
C THR A 265 -4.67 3.01 -7.57
N TRP A 266 -3.79 3.99 -7.68
CA TRP A 266 -2.33 3.91 -7.53
C TRP A 266 -1.84 4.33 -6.13
N CYS A 267 -2.75 4.68 -5.20
CA CYS A 267 -2.46 5.22 -3.88
C CYS A 267 -2.69 4.17 -2.78
N PRO A 268 -1.65 3.74 -2.03
CA PRO A 268 -1.81 2.69 -1.03
C PRO A 268 -2.63 3.05 0.21
N ASN A 269 -2.61 4.30 0.69
CA ASN A 269 -3.50 4.71 1.79
C ASN A 269 -4.97 4.73 1.33
N CYS A 270 -5.22 5.03 0.05
CA CYS A 270 -6.56 4.96 -0.54
C CYS A 270 -7.10 3.52 -0.56
N MET A 271 -6.23 2.54 -0.84
CA MET A 271 -6.59 1.13 -0.72
C MET A 271 -7.01 0.77 0.72
N ASP A 272 -6.26 1.21 1.73
CA ASP A 272 -6.62 0.92 3.13
C ASP A 272 -7.91 1.64 3.57
N GLU A 273 -8.13 2.87 3.11
CA GLU A 273 -9.38 3.60 3.38
C GLU A 273 -10.59 2.86 2.78
N VAL A 274 -10.48 2.40 1.53
CA VAL A 274 -11.53 1.58 0.89
C VAL A 274 -11.78 0.29 1.66
N ARG A 275 -10.72 -0.38 2.18
CA ARG A 275 -10.86 -1.56 3.05
C ARG A 275 -11.61 -1.22 4.33
N LEU A 276 -11.33 -0.07 4.95
CA LEU A 276 -12.07 0.39 6.12
C LEU A 276 -13.54 0.62 5.77
N LEU A 277 -13.83 1.37 4.70
CA LEU A 277 -15.20 1.64 4.25
C LEU A 277 -15.98 0.35 3.96
N ALA A 278 -15.32 -0.67 3.38
CA ALA A 278 -15.92 -1.98 3.13
C ALA A 278 -16.20 -2.77 4.41
N ALA A 279 -15.33 -2.64 5.42
CA ALA A 279 -15.45 -3.36 6.69
C ALA A 279 -16.46 -2.72 7.66
N LEU A 280 -16.74 -1.42 7.52
CA LEU A 280 -17.66 -0.70 8.38
C LEU A 280 -19.13 -1.04 8.05
N PRO A 281 -20.01 -1.25 9.05
CA PRO A 281 -21.43 -1.47 8.82
C PRO A 281 -22.12 -0.16 8.44
N MET A 282 -22.13 0.17 7.15
CA MET A 282 -22.73 1.40 6.63
C MET A 282 -24.24 1.22 6.41
N ARG A 283 -25.06 1.71 7.37
CA ARG A 283 -26.53 1.74 7.24
C ARG A 283 -26.99 3.13 6.81
N GLN A 284 -27.90 3.18 5.84
CA GLN A 284 -28.43 4.46 5.32
C GLN A 284 -27.36 5.35 4.69
N VAL A 285 -26.32 4.73 4.12
CA VAL A 285 -25.24 5.44 3.43
C VAL A 285 -25.32 5.16 1.94
N ASP A 286 -25.11 6.20 1.14
CA ASP A 286 -24.83 6.12 -0.30
C ASP A 286 -23.32 6.23 -0.50
N GLN A 287 -22.65 5.16 -0.91
CA GLN A 287 -21.19 5.13 -1.09
C GLN A 287 -20.82 5.41 -2.55
N LEU A 288 -19.75 6.17 -2.76
CA LEU A 288 -19.24 6.52 -4.09
C LEU A 288 -17.73 6.75 -4.05
N SER A 289 -16.96 6.10 -4.91
CA SER A 289 -15.54 6.41 -5.09
C SER A 289 -15.32 7.22 -6.35
N VAL A 290 -14.71 8.40 -6.22
CA VAL A 290 -14.35 9.26 -7.34
C VAL A 290 -12.84 9.22 -7.52
N ALA A 291 -12.41 8.53 -8.57
CA ALA A 291 -11.02 8.23 -8.83
C ALA A 291 -10.37 9.22 -9.80
N PHE A 292 -9.12 9.59 -9.52
CA PHE A 292 -8.27 10.43 -10.34
C PHE A 292 -7.06 9.64 -10.82
N GLU A 293 -7.05 9.33 -12.11
CA GLU A 293 -6.26 8.24 -12.67
C GLU A 293 -5.11 8.72 -13.58
N ARG A 294 -4.08 7.87 -13.68
CA ARG A 294 -2.87 8.15 -14.47
C ARG A 294 -3.07 7.98 -15.99
N PRO A 295 -3.79 6.93 -16.49
CA PRO A 295 -4.02 6.75 -17.93
C PRO A 295 -4.63 7.96 -18.63
N ASP A 296 -4.28 8.16 -19.90
CA ASP A 296 -4.77 9.29 -20.74
C ASP A 296 -6.17 9.07 -21.28
N SER A 297 -6.57 7.82 -21.52
CA SER A 297 -7.90 7.51 -22.05
C SER A 297 -8.88 7.14 -20.94
N ALA A 298 -10.14 7.57 -21.10
CA ALA A 298 -11.22 7.17 -20.19
C ALA A 298 -11.42 5.64 -20.19
N ALA A 299 -11.32 5.00 -21.35
CA ALA A 299 -11.46 3.54 -21.47
C ALA A 299 -10.42 2.77 -20.64
N GLU A 300 -9.14 3.14 -20.70
CA GLU A 300 -8.11 2.51 -19.87
C GLU A 300 -8.31 2.80 -18.38
N ALA A 301 -8.69 4.04 -18.04
CA ALA A 301 -8.99 4.39 -16.66
C ALA A 301 -10.14 3.53 -16.12
N TYR A 302 -11.26 3.40 -16.85
CA TYR A 302 -12.38 2.55 -16.42
C TYR A 302 -12.03 1.06 -16.34
N GLY A 303 -11.18 0.55 -17.24
CA GLY A 303 -10.60 -0.79 -17.08
C GLY A 303 -9.92 -0.96 -15.73
N ARG A 304 -9.07 0.01 -15.36
CA ARG A 304 -8.39 0.03 -14.07
C ARG A 304 -9.34 0.19 -12.87
N LEU A 305 -10.37 1.02 -12.98
CA LEU A 305 -11.38 1.19 -11.93
C LEU A 305 -12.17 -0.10 -11.68
N ASN A 306 -12.50 -0.82 -12.75
CA ASN A 306 -13.21 -2.11 -12.66
C ASN A 306 -12.33 -3.18 -12.00
N ASP A 307 -11.05 -3.24 -12.34
CA ASP A 307 -10.09 -4.13 -11.68
C ASP A 307 -9.98 -3.79 -10.19
N PHE A 308 -9.76 -2.51 -9.84
CA PHE A 308 -9.68 -2.07 -8.46
C PHE A 308 -10.96 -2.41 -7.69
N LYS A 309 -12.14 -2.12 -8.24
CA LYS A 309 -13.43 -2.45 -7.62
C LYS A 309 -13.57 -3.95 -7.34
N SER A 310 -13.16 -4.79 -8.29
CA SER A 310 -13.18 -6.25 -8.17
C SER A 310 -12.22 -6.75 -7.10
N GLU A 311 -10.97 -6.27 -7.11
CA GLU A 311 -9.93 -6.64 -6.15
C GLU A 311 -10.24 -6.18 -4.72
N MET A 312 -10.90 -5.02 -4.60
CA MET A 312 -11.38 -4.49 -3.32
C MET A 312 -12.66 -5.19 -2.82
N GLY A 313 -13.36 -5.92 -3.69
CA GLY A 313 -14.60 -6.63 -3.34
C GLY A 313 -15.75 -5.71 -2.98
N VAL A 314 -15.80 -4.50 -3.56
CA VAL A 314 -16.76 -3.46 -3.17
C VAL A 314 -17.96 -3.37 -4.11
N GLY A 315 -19.15 -3.15 -3.54
CA GLY A 315 -20.42 -3.14 -4.27
C GLY A 315 -20.85 -1.78 -4.82
N TRP A 316 -20.23 -0.68 -4.39
CA TRP A 316 -20.60 0.67 -4.77
C TRP A 316 -19.93 1.13 -6.08
N ASP A 317 -20.33 2.29 -6.57
CA ASP A 317 -19.80 2.85 -7.82
C ASP A 317 -18.37 3.36 -7.61
N VAL A 318 -17.48 3.01 -8.55
CA VAL A 318 -16.13 3.58 -8.66
C VAL A 318 -16.05 4.25 -10.03
N VAL A 319 -15.97 5.57 -10.04
CA VAL A 319 -16.14 6.40 -11.25
C VAL A 319 -14.96 7.32 -11.48
N LEU A 320 -14.77 7.76 -12.72
CA LEU A 320 -13.66 8.62 -13.12
C LEU A 320 -14.01 10.10 -12.89
N GLY A 321 -13.24 10.78 -12.03
CA GLY A 321 -13.28 12.24 -11.84
C GLY A 321 -12.32 12.99 -12.77
N GLY A 322 -11.24 12.34 -13.21
CA GLY A 322 -10.29 12.93 -14.15
C GLY A 322 -8.87 12.42 -13.98
N LYS A 323 -7.92 13.27 -14.35
CA LYS A 323 -6.49 12.99 -14.25
C LYS A 323 -5.98 13.01 -12.81
N ALA A 324 -5.00 12.16 -12.50
CA ALA A 324 -4.27 12.09 -11.23
C ALA A 324 -3.54 13.41 -10.91
N ASN A 325 -4.30 14.41 -10.46
CA ASN A 325 -3.82 15.76 -10.15
C ASN A 325 -4.76 16.40 -9.11
N LYS A 326 -4.18 17.00 -8.06
CA LYS A 326 -4.95 17.58 -6.96
C LYS A 326 -5.80 18.79 -7.36
N GLN A 327 -5.35 19.59 -8.32
CA GLN A 327 -6.13 20.71 -8.85
C GLN A 327 -7.31 20.20 -9.67
N VAL A 328 -7.08 19.22 -10.56
CA VAL A 328 -8.15 18.57 -11.32
C VAL A 328 -9.18 17.94 -10.37
N ALA A 329 -8.72 17.34 -9.26
CA ALA A 329 -9.59 16.82 -8.22
C ALA A 329 -10.41 17.92 -7.55
N ALA A 330 -9.80 19.04 -7.14
CA ALA A 330 -10.53 20.16 -6.57
C ALA A 330 -11.58 20.74 -7.54
N ASP A 331 -11.23 20.92 -8.81
CA ASP A 331 -12.11 21.51 -9.84
C ASP A 331 -13.36 20.65 -10.13
N ALA A 332 -13.32 19.36 -9.80
CA ALA A 332 -14.43 18.43 -9.91
C ALA A 332 -15.51 18.65 -8.83
N PHE A 333 -15.17 19.29 -7.70
CA PHE A 333 -16.06 19.58 -6.58
C PHE A 333 -16.22 21.09 -6.38
N PRO A 334 -17.27 21.72 -6.94
CA PRO A 334 -17.44 23.18 -6.92
C PRO A 334 -17.52 23.84 -5.53
N PHE A 335 -17.72 23.04 -4.48
CA PHE A 335 -17.83 23.48 -3.09
C PHE A 335 -16.54 23.30 -2.27
N LEU A 336 -15.47 22.79 -2.87
CA LEU A 336 -14.17 22.61 -2.22
C LEU A 336 -13.14 23.59 -2.79
N ASP A 337 -12.42 24.27 -1.89
CA ASP A 337 -11.34 25.18 -2.30
C ASP A 337 -10.09 24.43 -2.78
N ARG A 338 -9.83 23.24 -2.20
CA ARG A 338 -8.65 22.41 -2.49
C ARG A 338 -8.84 20.96 -2.07
N ILE A 339 -8.08 20.07 -2.70
CA ILE A 339 -7.81 18.70 -2.24
C ILE A 339 -6.34 18.62 -1.85
N ILE A 340 -6.07 18.32 -0.57
CA ILE A 340 -4.70 18.34 -0.01
C ILE A 340 -3.98 17.02 -0.27
N SER A 341 -4.69 15.91 -0.25
CA SER A 341 -4.14 14.56 -0.32
C SER A 341 -5.10 13.60 -1.02
N PHE A 342 -4.57 12.48 -1.47
CA PHE A 342 -5.37 11.29 -1.70
C PHE A 342 -5.03 10.29 -0.57
N PRO A 343 -6.02 9.70 0.10
CA PRO A 343 -7.45 9.98 -0.09
C PRO A 343 -7.90 11.30 0.55
N THR A 344 -9.08 11.77 0.12
CA THR A 344 -9.94 12.71 0.87
C THR A 344 -11.34 12.13 0.92
N THR A 345 -11.90 11.91 2.11
CA THR A 345 -13.28 11.42 2.28
C THR A 345 -14.23 12.56 2.63
N LEU A 346 -15.38 12.60 1.95
CA LEU A 346 -16.48 13.53 2.18
C LEU A 346 -17.65 12.78 2.81
N PHE A 347 -18.13 13.28 3.95
CA PHE A 347 -19.38 12.83 4.56
C PHE A 347 -20.43 13.93 4.37
N ILE A 348 -21.37 13.72 3.46
CA ILE A 348 -22.37 14.71 3.06
C ILE A 348 -23.71 14.30 3.65
N GLN A 349 -24.21 15.14 4.56
CA GLN A 349 -25.48 14.94 5.24
C GLN A 349 -26.65 15.45 4.38
N HIS A 350 -27.85 14.94 4.62
CA HIS A 350 -29.06 15.35 3.90
C HIS A 350 -29.44 16.83 4.09
N ASP A 351 -28.94 17.48 5.15
CA ASP A 351 -29.12 18.92 5.41
C ASP A 351 -28.09 19.81 4.69
N GLY A 352 -27.21 19.20 3.88
CA GLY A 352 -26.14 19.87 3.14
C GLY A 352 -24.86 20.10 3.93
N THR A 353 -24.77 19.65 5.20
CA THR A 353 -23.51 19.69 5.95
C THR A 353 -22.50 18.71 5.35
N VAL A 354 -21.26 19.18 5.12
CA VAL A 354 -20.16 18.36 4.59
C VAL A 354 -19.04 18.30 5.61
N HIS A 355 -18.66 17.10 6.02
CA HIS A 355 -17.40 16.87 6.73
C HIS A 355 -16.33 16.40 5.75
N VAL A 356 -15.19 17.08 5.72
CA VAL A 356 -14.08 16.81 4.82
C VAL A 356 -12.93 16.23 5.62
N HIS A 357 -12.56 15.00 5.32
CA HIS A 357 -11.48 14.26 5.96
C HIS A 357 -10.30 14.13 4.99
N SER A 358 -9.18 14.81 5.27
CA SER A 358 -8.06 14.94 4.32
C SER A 358 -6.83 14.13 4.72
N GLY A 359 -6.61 13.00 4.05
CA GLY A 359 -5.56 12.03 4.36
C GLY A 359 -6.13 10.82 5.08
N PHE A 360 -5.26 9.87 5.38
CA PHE A 360 -5.67 8.63 6.05
C PHE A 360 -4.50 7.94 6.75
N ASN A 361 -4.62 7.73 8.06
CA ASN A 361 -3.68 6.89 8.80
C ASN A 361 -4.04 5.42 8.60
N GLY A 362 -3.19 4.65 7.92
CA GLY A 362 -3.39 3.22 7.68
C GLY A 362 -3.24 2.35 8.94
N PRO A 363 -3.60 1.06 8.87
CA PRO A 363 -3.62 0.18 10.04
C PRO A 363 -2.27 -0.01 10.75
N ALA A 364 -1.15 0.22 10.04
CA ALA A 364 0.19 0.17 10.62
C ALA A 364 0.44 1.25 11.70
N THR A 365 -0.41 2.28 11.77
CA THR A 365 -0.28 3.41 12.70
C THR A 365 -0.90 3.17 14.09
N GLY A 366 -1.47 1.99 14.34
CA GLY A 366 -2.02 1.63 15.65
C GLY A 366 -3.15 2.55 16.12
N THR A 367 -2.95 3.26 17.24
CA THR A 367 -3.96 4.14 17.85
C THR A 367 -4.47 5.22 16.91
N ALA A 368 -3.64 5.72 15.98
CA ALA A 368 -4.09 6.69 14.98
C ALA A 368 -5.14 6.08 14.04
N TYR A 369 -4.96 4.84 13.59
CA TYR A 369 -5.97 4.11 12.82
C TYR A 369 -7.24 3.81 13.63
N GLU A 370 -7.14 3.52 14.92
CA GLU A 370 -8.33 3.38 15.77
C GLU A 370 -9.17 4.67 15.81
N ALA A 371 -8.50 5.83 15.78
CA ALA A 371 -9.16 7.13 15.67
C ALA A 371 -9.82 7.31 14.29
N GLU A 372 -9.21 6.84 13.20
CA GLU A 372 -9.83 6.81 11.86
C GLU A 372 -11.13 6.00 11.88
N VAL A 373 -11.07 4.78 12.41
CA VAL A 373 -12.25 3.90 12.53
C VAL A 373 -13.38 4.59 13.30
N ALA A 374 -13.06 5.29 14.39
CA ALA A 374 -14.03 6.01 15.20
C ALA A 374 -14.61 7.22 14.46
N ALA A 375 -13.78 8.00 13.77
CA ALA A 375 -14.19 9.15 12.97
C ALA A 375 -15.13 8.72 11.83
N PHE A 376 -14.74 7.73 11.03
CA PHE A 376 -15.54 7.25 9.91
C PHE A 376 -16.90 6.71 10.36
N LYS A 377 -16.96 5.96 11.48
CA LYS A 377 -18.22 5.52 12.08
C LYS A 377 -19.11 6.69 12.52
N ARG A 378 -18.52 7.73 13.11
CA ARG A 378 -19.24 8.90 13.58
C ARG A 378 -19.84 9.70 12.42
N TYR A 379 -19.04 10.04 11.42
CA TYR A 379 -19.47 10.95 10.34
C TYR A 379 -20.31 10.26 9.26
N ALA A 380 -20.25 8.93 9.16
CA ALA A 380 -21.16 8.15 8.33
C ALA A 380 -22.56 7.96 8.96
N ALA A 381 -22.76 8.36 10.22
CA ALA A 381 -24.08 8.32 10.83
C ALA A 381 -24.96 9.48 10.32
N PRO A 382 -26.21 9.21 9.88
CA PRO A 382 -27.12 10.27 9.48
C PRO A 382 -27.47 11.18 10.66
N VAL A 383 -27.46 12.48 10.43
CA VAL A 383 -28.01 13.45 11.39
C VAL A 383 -29.51 13.20 11.53
N ILE A 384 -29.93 12.87 12.75
CA ILE A 384 -31.33 12.72 13.13
C ILE A 384 -31.82 14.08 13.63
N SER A 385 -33.04 14.48 13.28
CA SER A 385 -33.62 15.82 13.52
C SER A 385 -33.65 16.31 14.99
N LEU A 386 -33.18 15.52 15.95
CA LEU A 386 -33.15 15.84 17.38
C LEU A 386 -31.80 16.40 17.86
N GLU A 387 -30.72 16.26 17.08
CA GLU A 387 -29.39 16.79 17.44
C GLU A 387 -29.16 18.23 16.95
N SER A 388 -30.11 18.80 16.20
CA SER A 388 -30.04 20.15 15.63
C SER A 388 -30.91 21.19 16.37
N ARG A 389 -31.18 20.99 17.67
CA ARG A 389 -31.83 22.00 18.54
C ARG A 389 -30.90 22.56 19.59
#